data_AF-A0A439VSN8-F1
#
_entry.id   AF-A0A439VSN8-F1
#
_cell.length_a   1.000
_cell.length_b   1.000
_cell.length_c   1.000
_cell.angle_alpha   90.00
_cell.angle_beta   90.00
_cell.angle_gamma   90.00
#
_symmetry.space_group_name_H-M   'P 1'
#
loop_
_entity.id
_entity.type
_entity.pdbx_description
1 polymer ?
#
loop_
_entity_poly.entity_id
_entity_poly.type
_entity_poly.pdbx_seq_one_letter_code
_entity_poly.pdbx_strand_id
1 'polypeptide(L)'
;MYVWARMVRMMATARSRGPYVMGGEGRLAFRCLPTDIDFNIHLNNARYMMLADLGRIDLFVRAGLITLARKNGWAPMMGGLQAVYAREIRLWRRFEVVSSIETWEGTQLVGKHRFVLDNGETAALILTTAGLYDRKARNFLEIDEVVAALGRAVNPRPPTQTERIFMTSHQGLRSLAKGVDRSR
;
A
#
# COMPACT_ATOMS: atom_id res chain seq x y z
N MET A 1 2.90 -9.70 -18.78
CA MET A 1 2.28 -8.36 -18.87
C MET A 1 2.97 -7.43 -17.89
N TYR A 2 3.76 -6.49 -18.40
CA TYR A 2 4.47 -5.51 -17.57
C TYR A 2 3.46 -4.67 -16.74
N VAL A 3 3.90 -4.19 -15.58
CA VAL A 3 3.15 -3.42 -14.57
C VAL A 3 2.16 -2.43 -15.16
N TRP A 4 2.60 -1.67 -16.16
CA TRP A 4 1.84 -0.61 -16.81
C TRP A 4 0.50 -1.10 -17.35
N ALA A 5 0.44 -2.28 -17.97
CA ALA A 5 -0.83 -2.80 -18.50
C ALA A 5 -1.78 -3.25 -17.37
N ARG A 6 -1.25 -3.80 -16.27
CA ARG A 6 -2.05 -4.06 -15.05
C ARG A 6 -2.56 -2.76 -14.44
N MET A 7 -1.74 -1.72 -14.42
CA MET A 7 -2.11 -0.41 -13.90
C MET A 7 -3.17 0.28 -14.77
N VAL A 8 -3.00 0.29 -16.10
CA VAL A 8 -3.99 0.83 -17.04
C VAL A 8 -5.32 0.11 -16.86
N ARG A 9 -5.32 -1.23 -16.80
CA ARG A 9 -6.54 -2.00 -16.52
C ARG A 9 -7.16 -1.63 -15.18
N MET A 10 -6.36 -1.53 -14.11
CA MET A 10 -6.82 -1.11 -12.79
C MET A 10 -7.48 0.27 -12.87
N MET A 11 -6.84 1.27 -13.48
CA MET A 11 -7.40 2.62 -13.64
C MET A 11 -8.69 2.62 -14.47
N ALA A 12 -8.71 1.93 -15.60
CA ALA A 12 -9.87 1.86 -16.50
C ALA A 12 -11.11 1.22 -15.83
N THR A 13 -10.89 0.33 -14.87
CA THR A 13 -11.95 -0.39 -14.14
C THR A 13 -12.18 0.15 -12.73
N ALA A 14 -11.55 1.26 -12.34
CA ALA A 14 -11.68 1.80 -10.98
C ALA A 14 -13.11 2.22 -10.65
N ARG A 15 -13.83 2.83 -11.61
CA ARG A 15 -15.22 3.27 -11.41
C ARG A 15 -16.19 2.11 -11.17
N SER A 16 -15.99 0.97 -11.84
CA SER A 16 -16.86 -0.20 -11.69
C SER A 16 -16.70 -0.89 -10.32
N ARG A 17 -15.60 -0.61 -9.60
CA ARG A 17 -15.39 -1.08 -8.22
C ARG A 17 -15.99 -0.15 -7.16
N GLY A 18 -16.58 0.98 -7.56
CA GLY A 18 -17.16 1.97 -6.65
C GLY A 18 -16.12 2.74 -5.81
N PRO A 19 -16.56 3.77 -5.07
CA PRO A 19 -15.67 4.54 -4.20
C PRO A 19 -15.11 3.67 -3.07
N TYR A 20 -13.88 3.95 -2.65
CA TYR A 20 -13.31 3.29 -1.49
C TYR A 20 -13.79 3.99 -0.21
N VAL A 21 -14.21 3.18 0.77
CA VAL A 21 -14.61 3.63 2.11
C VAL A 21 -13.48 3.26 3.07
N MET A 22 -13.02 4.24 3.86
CA MET A 22 -11.98 4.02 4.88
C MET A 22 -12.44 2.95 5.88
N GLY A 23 -11.53 2.03 6.24
CA GLY A 23 -11.84 0.84 7.02
C GLY A 23 -12.37 -0.35 6.21
N GLY A 24 -12.69 -0.17 4.93
CA GLY A 24 -13.04 -1.25 4.01
C GLY A 24 -11.83 -1.92 3.35
N GLU A 25 -12.10 -2.91 2.48
CA GLU A 25 -11.09 -3.57 1.66
C GLU A 25 -11.30 -3.26 0.17
N GLY A 26 -10.22 -3.06 -0.58
CA GLY A 26 -10.18 -3.11 -2.04
C GLY A 26 -9.62 -4.45 -2.52
N ARG A 27 -10.17 -4.97 -3.62
CA ARG A 27 -9.74 -6.26 -4.19
C ARG A 27 -9.35 -6.11 -5.66
N LEU A 28 -8.17 -6.59 -5.99
CA LEU A 28 -7.69 -6.69 -7.37
C LEU A 28 -7.35 -8.15 -7.68
N ALA A 29 -8.06 -8.73 -8.64
CA ALA A 29 -7.83 -10.09 -9.10
C ALA A 29 -6.75 -10.13 -10.18
N PHE A 30 -5.80 -11.06 -10.03
CA PHE A 30 -4.69 -11.26 -10.94
C PHE A 30 -4.49 -12.75 -11.26
N ARG A 31 -3.70 -12.98 -12.32
CA ARG A 31 -3.11 -14.28 -12.63
C ARG A 31 -1.60 -14.10 -12.70
N CYS A 32 -0.85 -15.07 -12.17
CA CYS A 32 0.61 -15.14 -12.30
C CYS A 32 0.98 -15.45 -13.75
N LEU A 33 1.72 -14.55 -14.41
CA LEU A 33 2.09 -14.69 -15.82
C LEU A 33 3.59 -15.00 -15.95
N PRO A 34 4.06 -15.47 -17.13
CA PRO A 34 5.48 -15.74 -17.37
C PRO A 34 6.41 -14.55 -17.10
N THR A 35 5.91 -13.31 -17.21
CA THR A 35 6.68 -12.09 -16.90
C THR A 35 6.83 -11.78 -15.41
N ASP A 36 6.11 -12.53 -14.58
CA ASP A 36 6.02 -12.30 -13.15
C ASP A 36 6.85 -13.32 -12.36
N ILE A 37 7.31 -14.40 -12.99
CA ILE A 37 8.08 -15.46 -12.33
C ILE A 37 9.58 -15.20 -12.35
N ASP A 38 10.29 -15.84 -11.43
CA ASP A 38 11.76 -15.95 -11.42
C ASP A 38 12.22 -17.36 -11.83
N PHE A 39 13.51 -17.66 -11.65
CA PHE A 39 14.08 -18.98 -11.97
C PHE A 39 13.47 -20.14 -11.16
N ASN A 40 12.80 -19.85 -10.04
CA ASN A 40 12.11 -20.86 -9.24
C ASN A 40 10.68 -21.13 -9.75
N ILE A 41 10.25 -20.49 -10.86
CA ILE A 41 8.93 -20.69 -11.49
C ILE A 41 7.76 -20.22 -10.58
N HIS A 42 8.07 -19.36 -9.60
CA HIS A 42 7.09 -18.74 -8.71
C HIS A 42 7.12 -17.23 -8.87
N LEU A 43 6.05 -16.58 -8.42
CA LEU A 43 5.94 -15.12 -8.45
C LEU A 43 7.18 -14.52 -7.77
N ASN A 44 7.92 -13.72 -8.53
CA ASN A 44 9.15 -13.08 -8.06
C ASN A 44 8.84 -12.17 -6.85
N ASN A 45 9.71 -12.19 -5.84
CA ASN A 45 9.53 -11.44 -4.60
C ASN A 45 9.26 -9.93 -4.82
N ALA A 46 9.93 -9.29 -5.79
CA ALA A 46 9.70 -7.89 -6.13
C ALA A 46 8.31 -7.64 -6.74
N ARG A 47 7.70 -8.65 -7.38
CA ARG A 47 6.35 -8.54 -7.94
C ARG A 47 5.29 -8.45 -6.87
N TYR A 48 5.49 -9.03 -5.69
CA TYR A 48 4.56 -8.84 -4.57
C TYR A 48 4.49 -7.36 -4.16
N MET A 49 5.63 -6.70 -3.94
CA MET A 49 5.66 -5.28 -3.54
C MET A 49 5.00 -4.40 -4.60
N MET A 50 5.34 -4.66 -5.86
CA MET A 50 4.82 -3.93 -7.01
C MET A 50 3.31 -4.13 -7.23
N LEU A 51 2.76 -5.32 -6.95
CA LEU A 51 1.33 -5.58 -7.00
C LEU A 51 0.58 -5.00 -5.78
N ALA A 52 1.22 -4.98 -4.60
CA ALA A 52 0.70 -4.29 -3.42
C ALA A 52 0.58 -2.78 -3.68
N ASP A 53 1.56 -2.18 -4.37
CA ASP A 53 1.47 -0.78 -4.81
C ASP A 53 0.29 -0.52 -5.74
N LEU A 54 -0.04 -1.44 -6.66
CA LEU A 54 -1.25 -1.30 -7.47
C LEU A 54 -2.52 -1.32 -6.61
N GLY A 55 -2.56 -2.18 -5.60
CA GLY A 55 -3.65 -2.21 -4.61
C GLY A 55 -3.78 -0.88 -3.87
N ARG A 56 -2.67 -0.35 -3.37
CA ARG A 56 -2.60 0.96 -2.69
C ARG A 56 -3.06 2.11 -3.59
N ILE A 57 -2.57 2.15 -4.83
CA ILE A 57 -2.97 3.18 -5.82
C ILE A 57 -4.46 3.07 -6.13
N ASP A 58 -5.02 1.86 -6.27
CA ASP A 58 -6.46 1.66 -6.43
C ASP A 58 -7.24 2.29 -5.27
N LEU A 59 -6.82 2.06 -4.02
CA LEU A 59 -7.46 2.70 -2.86
C LEU A 59 -7.39 4.22 -2.95
N PHE A 60 -6.22 4.79 -3.24
CA PHE A 60 -6.04 6.25 -3.32
C PHE A 60 -6.83 6.90 -4.45
N VAL A 61 -6.94 6.23 -5.59
CA VAL A 61 -7.75 6.70 -6.72
C VAL A 61 -9.23 6.68 -6.35
N ARG A 62 -9.72 5.56 -5.81
CA ARG A 62 -11.14 5.40 -5.45
C ARG A 62 -11.55 6.20 -4.22
N ALA A 63 -10.60 6.60 -3.37
CA ALA A 63 -10.80 7.52 -2.26
C ALA A 63 -10.80 9.00 -2.70
N GLY A 64 -10.39 9.31 -3.93
CA GLY A 64 -10.26 10.70 -4.42
C GLY A 64 -8.94 11.39 -4.04
N LEU A 65 -8.05 10.69 -3.32
CA LEU A 65 -6.77 11.23 -2.82
C LEU A 65 -5.85 11.69 -3.94
N ILE A 66 -5.77 10.96 -5.06
CA ILE A 66 -4.91 11.34 -6.19
C ILE A 66 -5.35 12.68 -6.79
N THR A 67 -6.65 12.90 -6.93
CA THR A 67 -7.19 14.16 -7.45
C THR A 67 -6.92 15.31 -6.48
N LEU A 68 -7.15 15.10 -5.18
CA LEU A 68 -6.87 16.09 -4.15
C LEU A 68 -5.38 16.44 -4.08
N ALA A 69 -4.51 15.44 -4.07
CA ALA A 69 -3.07 15.62 -4.01
C ALA A 69 -2.55 16.42 -5.21
N ARG A 70 -3.03 16.14 -6.42
CA ARG A 70 -2.69 16.91 -7.62
C ARG A 70 -3.11 18.38 -7.52
N LYS A 71 -4.32 18.67 -7.02
CA LYS A 71 -4.82 20.04 -6.86
C LYS A 71 -3.97 20.86 -5.89
N ASN A 72 -3.55 20.25 -4.79
CA ASN A 72 -2.79 20.94 -3.74
C ASN A 72 -1.26 20.89 -3.94
N GLY A 73 -0.76 20.07 -4.88
CA GLY A 73 0.69 19.87 -5.06
C GLY A 73 1.30 18.92 -4.02
N TRP A 74 0.47 18.06 -3.42
CA TRP A 74 0.89 17.04 -2.48
C TRP A 74 1.42 15.81 -3.23
N ALA A 75 2.41 15.15 -2.63
CA ALA A 75 3.01 13.96 -3.18
C ALA A 75 2.91 12.81 -2.15
N PRO A 76 2.21 11.72 -2.49
CA PRO A 76 2.24 10.50 -1.68
C PRO A 76 3.66 9.93 -1.68
N MET A 77 4.21 9.68 -0.50
CA MET A 77 5.54 9.15 -0.30
C MET A 77 5.46 7.85 0.48
N MET A 78 6.05 6.79 -0.06
CA MET A 78 6.24 5.55 0.69
C MET A 78 7.33 5.76 1.73
N GLY A 79 7.02 5.46 2.99
CA GLY A 79 8.01 5.39 4.05
C GLY A 79 8.77 4.08 3.96
N GLY A 80 8.04 2.97 4.04
CA GLY A 80 8.62 1.63 4.01
C GLY A 80 7.57 0.53 3.97
N LEU A 81 8.04 -0.71 3.89
CA LEU A 81 7.20 -1.89 3.92
C LEU A 81 7.89 -3.04 4.64
N GLN A 82 7.09 -3.97 5.15
CA GLN A 82 7.55 -5.26 5.64
C GLN A 82 6.68 -6.34 4.99
N ALA A 83 7.33 -7.36 4.43
CA ALA A 83 6.68 -8.45 3.72
C ALA A 83 6.98 -9.80 4.37
N VAL A 84 5.97 -10.65 4.41
CA VAL A 84 6.07 -12.06 4.80
C VAL A 84 5.52 -12.90 3.66
N TYR A 85 6.31 -13.87 3.21
CA TYR A 85 5.93 -14.83 2.17
C TYR A 85 5.64 -16.18 2.83
N ALA A 86 4.36 -16.52 2.97
CA ALA A 86 3.92 -17.75 3.63
C ALA A 86 3.78 -18.91 2.63
N ARG A 87 3.37 -18.63 1.39
CA ARG A 87 3.19 -19.62 0.33
C ARG A 87 3.57 -19.05 -1.03
N GLU A 88 4.02 -19.91 -1.93
CA GLU A 88 4.34 -19.54 -3.31
C GLU A 88 3.09 -19.32 -4.17
N ILE A 89 3.18 -18.40 -5.13
CA ILE A 89 2.18 -18.23 -6.18
C ILE A 89 2.79 -18.74 -7.49
N ARG A 90 2.39 -19.94 -7.90
CA ARG A 90 2.92 -20.61 -9.10
C ARG A 90 2.42 -19.97 -10.39
N LEU A 91 3.16 -20.18 -11.48
CA LEU A 91 2.76 -19.78 -12.83
C LEU A 91 1.30 -20.19 -13.13
N TRP A 92 0.55 -19.29 -13.76
CA TRP A 92 -0.87 -19.42 -14.14
C TRP A 92 -1.90 -19.49 -13.00
N ARG A 93 -1.47 -19.55 -11.74
CA ARG A 93 -2.40 -19.46 -10.61
C ARG A 93 -3.09 -18.09 -10.56
N ARG A 94 -4.38 -18.11 -10.25
CA ARG A 94 -5.13 -16.90 -9.91
C ARG A 94 -4.94 -16.61 -8.42
N PHE A 95 -5.02 -15.32 -8.09
CA PHE A 95 -4.96 -14.82 -6.73
C PHE A 95 -5.55 -13.41 -6.69
N GLU A 96 -5.93 -12.96 -5.50
CA GLU A 96 -6.39 -11.61 -5.24
C GLU A 96 -5.36 -10.86 -4.40
N VAL A 97 -5.22 -9.57 -4.67
CA VAL A 97 -4.56 -8.63 -3.76
C VAL A 97 -5.64 -7.85 -3.04
N VAL A 98 -5.81 -8.16 -1.75
CA VAL A 98 -6.76 -7.52 -0.85
C VAL A 98 -6.02 -6.44 -0.08
N SER A 99 -6.39 -5.18 -0.31
CA SER A 99 -5.71 -4.00 0.23
C SER A 99 -6.63 -3.19 1.13
N SER A 100 -6.11 -2.69 2.23
CA SER A 100 -6.83 -1.83 3.16
C SER A 100 -5.92 -0.74 3.75
N ILE A 101 -6.54 0.37 4.13
CA ILE A 101 -5.94 1.38 5.01
C ILE A 101 -6.37 1.02 6.42
N GLU A 102 -5.42 0.60 7.25
CA GLU A 102 -5.69 0.02 8.57
C GLU A 102 -5.90 1.08 9.64
N THR A 103 -4.99 2.06 9.68
CA THR A 103 -4.96 3.15 10.64
C THR A 103 -3.95 4.21 10.20
N TRP A 104 -3.85 5.31 10.92
CA TRP A 104 -2.80 6.32 10.79
C TRP A 104 -2.50 6.94 12.17
N GLU A 105 -1.30 7.48 12.30
CA GLU A 105 -0.86 8.25 13.47
C GLU A 105 0.04 9.39 12.98
N GLY A 106 -0.36 10.62 13.33
CA GLY A 106 0.29 11.84 12.87
C GLY A 106 0.38 11.90 11.34
N THR A 107 1.61 11.95 10.82
CA THR A 107 1.92 12.01 9.38
C THR A 107 2.04 10.64 8.69
N GLN A 108 1.84 9.54 9.41
CA GLN A 108 2.06 8.18 8.91
C GLN A 108 0.76 7.39 8.82
N LEU A 109 0.47 6.87 7.63
CA LEU A 109 -0.64 5.98 7.34
C LEU A 109 -0.13 4.54 7.21
N VAL A 110 -0.82 3.59 7.86
CA VAL A 110 -0.54 2.16 7.80
C VAL A 110 -1.49 1.48 6.80
N GLY A 111 -0.91 0.85 5.78
CA GLY A 111 -1.64 0.04 4.80
C GLY A 111 -1.32 -1.45 4.94
N LYS A 112 -2.29 -2.31 4.64
CA LYS A 112 -2.15 -3.77 4.66
C LYS A 112 -2.55 -4.37 3.32
N HIS A 113 -1.75 -5.32 2.83
CA HIS A 113 -1.96 -5.99 1.56
C HIS A 113 -1.80 -7.50 1.73
N ARG A 114 -2.86 -8.25 1.42
CA ARG A 114 -2.87 -9.72 1.48
C ARG A 114 -2.97 -10.29 0.09
N PHE A 115 -2.12 -11.26 -0.20
CA PHE A 115 -2.17 -12.06 -1.42
C PHE A 115 -2.95 -13.33 -1.11
N VAL A 116 -4.19 -13.41 -1.58
CA VAL A 116 -5.13 -14.48 -1.26
C VAL A 116 -5.24 -15.41 -2.46
N LEU A 117 -4.95 -16.69 -2.25
CA LEU A 117 -5.07 -17.74 -3.27
C LEU A 117 -6.54 -18.12 -3.49
N ASP A 118 -6.84 -18.80 -4.60
CA ASP A 118 -8.19 -19.26 -4.93
C ASP A 118 -8.82 -20.16 -3.85
N ASN A 119 -8.01 -20.82 -3.02
CA ASN A 119 -8.45 -21.66 -1.90
C ASN A 119 -8.67 -20.87 -0.59
N GLY A 120 -8.56 -19.54 -0.62
CA GLY A 120 -8.72 -18.65 0.53
C GLY A 120 -7.47 -18.48 1.40
N GLU A 121 -6.39 -19.23 1.15
CA GLU A 121 -5.17 -19.11 1.93
C GLU A 121 -4.38 -17.83 1.60
N THR A 122 -3.69 -17.28 2.60
CA THR A 122 -2.81 -16.13 2.39
C THR A 122 -1.42 -16.61 1.96
N ALA A 123 -1.02 -16.25 0.73
CA ALA A 123 0.32 -16.50 0.20
C ALA A 123 1.36 -15.50 0.72
N ALA A 124 0.97 -14.23 0.86
CA ALA A 124 1.84 -13.19 1.41
C ALA A 124 1.05 -12.10 2.13
N LEU A 125 1.69 -11.48 3.11
CA LEU A 125 1.19 -10.33 3.84
C LEU A 125 2.23 -9.21 3.76
N ILE A 126 1.80 -8.01 3.38
CA ILE A 126 2.64 -6.82 3.35
C ILE A 126 1.99 -5.72 4.18
N LEU A 127 2.73 -5.20 5.16
CA LEU A 127 2.42 -3.93 5.83
C LEU A 127 3.23 -2.82 5.18
N THR A 128 2.60 -1.65 5.04
CA THR A 128 3.22 -0.46 4.46
C THR A 128 2.99 0.73 5.36
N THR A 129 3.94 1.66 5.35
CA THR A 129 3.75 3.00 5.91
C THR A 129 3.98 4.04 4.82
N ALA A 130 3.09 5.02 4.75
CA ALA A 130 3.12 6.09 3.76
C ALA A 130 2.72 7.42 4.40
N GLY A 131 3.18 8.52 3.81
CA GLY A 131 2.76 9.87 4.19
C GLY A 131 2.46 10.71 2.96
N LEU A 132 1.89 11.90 3.17
CA LEU A 132 1.75 12.91 2.12
C LEU A 132 2.71 14.06 2.39
N TYR A 133 3.49 14.42 1.38
CA TYR A 133 4.42 15.54 1.45
C TYR A 133 3.86 16.73 0.67
N ASP A 134 3.70 17.87 1.33
CA ASP A 134 3.37 19.11 0.67
C ASP A 134 4.64 19.74 0.10
N ARG A 135 4.71 19.84 -1.24
CA ARG A 135 5.88 20.41 -1.91
C ARG A 135 6.01 21.92 -1.72
N LYS A 136 4.90 22.63 -1.51
CA LYS A 136 4.88 24.08 -1.31
C LYS A 136 5.28 24.43 0.12
N ALA A 137 4.66 23.76 1.10
CA ALA A 137 4.96 23.97 2.52
C ALA A 137 6.23 23.24 2.99
N ARG A 138 6.75 22.32 2.18
CA ARG A 138 7.97 21.53 2.41
C ARG A 138 7.93 20.65 3.68
N ASN A 139 6.74 20.24 4.10
CA ASN A 139 6.53 19.39 5.27
C ASN A 139 5.66 18.16 4.92
N PHE A 140 5.62 17.20 5.84
CA PHE A 140 4.62 16.13 5.79
C PHE A 140 3.32 16.64 6.41
N LEU A 141 2.21 16.19 5.86
CA LEU A 141 0.86 16.54 6.32
C LEU A 141 0.39 15.58 7.40
N GLU A 142 -0.36 16.11 8.36
CA GLU A 142 -1.13 15.30 9.30
C GLU A 142 -2.24 14.57 8.55
N ILE A 143 -2.35 13.26 8.76
CA ILE A 143 -3.28 12.44 7.97
C ILE A 143 -4.74 12.80 8.30
N ASP A 144 -5.03 13.26 9.51
CA ASP A 144 -6.36 13.76 9.89
C ASP A 144 -6.79 14.97 9.04
N GLU A 145 -5.87 15.89 8.74
CA GLU A 145 -6.15 17.03 7.86
C GLU A 145 -6.43 16.58 6.42
N VAL A 146 -5.70 15.57 5.94
CA VAL A 146 -5.92 14.97 4.62
C VAL A 146 -7.29 14.29 4.54
N VAL A 147 -7.68 13.54 5.58
CA VAL A 147 -8.98 12.86 5.67
C VAL A 147 -10.12 13.90 5.73
N ALA A 148 -9.95 14.97 6.50
CA ALA A 148 -10.89 16.09 6.53
C ALA A 148 -11.03 16.78 5.16
N ALA A 149 -9.91 17.01 4.46
CA ALA A 149 -9.88 17.59 3.11
C ALA A 149 -10.52 16.68 2.04
N LEU A 150 -10.62 15.37 2.31
CA LEU A 150 -11.41 14.43 1.51
C LEU A 150 -12.92 14.48 1.80
N GLY A 151 -13.36 15.35 2.72
CA GLY A 151 -14.74 15.45 3.16
C GLY A 151 -15.20 14.24 3.98
N ARG A 152 -14.26 13.60 4.68
CA ARG A 152 -14.53 12.41 5.51
C ARG A 152 -14.28 12.74 6.97
N ALA A 153 -15.15 12.23 7.84
CA ALA A 153 -14.96 12.27 9.29
C ALA A 153 -14.82 10.83 9.78
N VAL A 154 -13.58 10.33 9.78
CA VAL A 154 -13.26 8.98 10.24
C VAL A 154 -12.14 9.12 11.25
N ASN A 155 -12.34 8.56 12.44
CA ASN A 155 -11.30 8.50 13.45
C ASN A 155 -10.48 7.22 13.25
N PRO A 156 -9.14 7.31 13.25
CA PRO A 156 -8.32 6.11 13.19
C PRO A 156 -8.49 5.31 14.48
N ARG A 157 -8.54 3.98 14.35
CA ARG A 157 -8.35 3.11 15.51
C ARG A 157 -6.90 3.20 15.99
N PRO A 158 -6.60 3.02 17.28
CA PRO A 158 -5.22 2.90 17.72
C PRO A 158 -4.47 1.78 16.96
N PRO A 159 -3.18 1.96 16.65
CA PRO A 159 -2.36 0.89 16.07
C PRO A 159 -2.30 -0.34 16.99
N THR A 160 -2.38 -1.53 16.41
CA THR A 160 -2.13 -2.79 17.12
C THR A 160 -0.65 -2.89 17.53
N GLN A 161 -0.33 -3.83 18.44
CA GLN A 161 1.06 -4.06 18.83
C GLN A 161 1.96 -4.39 17.63
N THR A 162 1.49 -5.21 16.70
CA THR A 162 2.22 -5.56 15.47
C THR A 162 2.49 -4.34 14.59
N GLU A 163 1.49 -3.47 14.43
CA GLU A 163 1.64 -2.23 13.63
C GLU A 163 2.62 -1.26 14.30
N ARG A 164 2.60 -1.14 15.64
CA ARG A 164 3.59 -0.33 16.37
C ARG A 164 5.01 -0.86 16.18
N ILE A 165 5.22 -2.17 16.32
CA ILE A 165 6.55 -2.79 16.11
C ILE A 165 7.04 -2.51 14.68
N PHE A 166 6.16 -2.67 13.69
CA PHE A 166 6.45 -2.33 12.30
C PHE A 166 6.85 -0.86 12.13
N MET A 167 6.09 0.07 12.70
CA MET A 167 6.38 1.51 12.64
C MET A 167 7.72 1.85 13.31
N THR A 168 7.98 1.32 14.50
CA THR A 168 9.24 1.52 15.23
C THR A 168 10.43 0.95 14.45
N SER A 169 10.30 -0.27 13.92
CA SER A 169 11.33 -0.90 13.07
C SER A 169 11.63 -0.04 11.85
N HIS A 170 10.59 0.45 11.18
CA HIS A 170 10.74 1.34 10.03
C HIS A 170 11.45 2.65 10.38
N GLN A 171 11.08 3.29 11.49
CA GLN A 171 11.72 4.51 11.97
C GLN A 171 13.21 4.29 12.26
N GLY A 172 13.55 3.18 12.93
CA GLY A 172 14.94 2.79 13.18
C GLY A 172 15.75 2.63 11.90
N LEU A 173 15.25 1.85 10.94
CA LEU A 173 15.89 1.66 9.63
C LEU A 173 16.07 2.98 8.87
N ARG A 174 15.08 3.87 8.95
CA ARG A 174 15.15 5.19 8.31
C ARG A 174 16.23 6.08 8.94
N SER A 175 16.38 6.05 10.26
CA SER A 175 17.44 6.79 10.97
C SER A 175 18.83 6.28 10.59
N LEU A 176 19.00 4.95 10.53
CA LEU A 176 20.22 4.31 10.06
C LEU A 176 20.55 4.71 8.62
N ALA A 177 19.57 4.65 7.72
CA ALA A 177 19.75 5.02 6.31
C ALA A 177 20.13 6.50 6.10
N LYS A 178 19.70 7.39 7.00
CA LYS A 178 20.07 8.81 6.98
C LYS A 178 21.39 9.12 7.70
N GLY A 179 22.01 8.13 8.35
CA GLY A 179 23.21 8.33 9.18
C GLY A 179 22.95 9.22 10.40
N VAL A 180 21.71 9.26 10.92
CA VAL A 180 21.33 10.09 12.08
C VAL A 180 21.46 9.30 13.39
N ASP A 181 22.07 8.11 13.36
CA ASP A 181 22.32 7.36 14.57
C ASP A 181 23.28 8.12 15.49
N ARG A 182 22.72 8.67 16.58
CA ARG A 182 23.44 9.41 17.62
C ARG A 182 24.03 8.48 18.68
N SER A 183 24.24 7.21 18.37
CA SER A 183 24.95 6.28 19.26
C SER A 183 26.47 6.30 19.00
N ARG A 184 27.10 7.35 19.53
CA ARG A 184 28.41 7.29 20.19
C ARG A 184 28.23 7.73 21.63
#